data_AF-A0A1Q4Z5S2-F1
#
_entry.id   AF-A0A1Q4Z5S2-F1
#
_cell.length_a   1.000
_cell.length_b   1.000
_cell.length_c   1.000
_cell.angle_alpha   90.00
_cell.angle_beta   90.00
_cell.angle_gamma   90.00
#
_symmetry.space_group_name_H-M   'P 1'
#
loop_
_entity.id
_entity.type
_entity.pdbx_description
1 polymer ?
#
loop_
_entity_poly.entity_id
_entity_poly.type
_entity_poly.pdbx_seq_one_letter_code
_entity_poly.pdbx_strand_id
1 'polypeptide(L)'
;MMQPSGKVRLLDVGISGPIGEINSDPRGTPGYAPPEQYDNKALLTPQVDVFSLGTMLFAMVGAELPYSGLEGPPDATTPAFPNGFRAHMSNTLQSLALAMVSIDPGERPDLAALRNYLRPMLPTPRCPASPKATRPDPTTPYRLGLSLP
;
A
#
# COMPACT_ATOMS: atom_id res chain seq x y z
N MET A 1 -6.86 3.15 11.33
CA MET A 1 -7.75 2.81 12.45
C MET A 1 -9.15 2.48 11.94
N MET A 2 -9.74 1.41 12.48
CA MET A 2 -11.11 1.00 12.17
C MET A 2 -12.05 1.52 13.26
N GLN A 3 -13.12 2.21 12.87
CA GLN A 3 -14.15 2.70 13.79
C GLN A 3 -15.21 1.62 14.06
N PRO A 4 -16.01 1.71 15.15
CA PRO A 4 -17.11 0.76 15.40
C PRO A 4 -18.12 0.64 14.25
N SER A 5 -18.25 1.68 13.43
CA SER A 5 -19.10 1.70 12.22
C SER A 5 -18.52 0.94 11.02
N GLY A 6 -17.30 0.41 11.12
CA GLY A 6 -16.56 -0.16 9.99
C GLY A 6 -15.84 0.88 9.12
N LYS A 7 -15.97 2.19 9.38
CA LYS A 7 -15.18 3.18 8.63
C LYS A 7 -13.69 3.07 8.97
N VAL A 8 -12.84 3.07 7.95
CA VAL A 8 -11.38 3.10 8.09
C VAL A 8 -10.88 4.53 7.93
N ARG A 9 -10.00 4.97 8.83
CA ARG A 9 -9.31 6.27 8.75
C ARG A 9 -7.80 6.07 8.86
N LEU A 10 -7.05 6.80 8.05
CA LEU A 10 -5.60 6.92 8.23
C LEU A 10 -5.33 7.75 9.50
N LEU A 11 -4.29 7.38 10.23
CA LEU A 11 -3.84 8.07 11.44
C LEU A 11 -2.34 8.37 11.32
N ASP A 12 -1.82 9.09 12.31
CA ASP A 12 -0.39 9.32 12.51
C ASP A 12 0.28 10.03 11.33
N VAL A 13 -0.29 11.17 10.96
CA VAL A 13 0.29 12.09 9.95
C VAL A 13 1.33 13.03 10.57
N GLY A 14 1.84 12.73 11.77
CA GLY A 14 2.73 13.61 12.53
C GLY A 14 4.09 13.84 11.87
N ILE A 15 4.49 12.95 10.94
CA ILE A 15 5.75 13.03 10.20
C ILE A 15 5.54 13.31 8.70
N SER A 16 4.32 13.64 8.28
CA SER A 16 4.04 13.96 6.87
C SER A 16 4.75 15.25 6.45
N GLY A 17 5.35 15.24 5.26
CA GLY A 17 5.99 16.42 4.68
C GLY A 17 5.19 17.06 3.54
N PRO A 18 5.57 18.27 3.12
CA PRO A 18 5.09 18.89 1.90
C PRO A 18 5.48 18.08 0.66
N ILE A 19 4.60 18.08 -0.35
CA ILE A 19 4.83 17.39 -1.62
C ILE A 19 5.87 18.16 -2.43
N GLY A 20 6.83 17.45 -3.03
CA GLY A 20 7.81 18.05 -3.93
C GLY A 20 8.88 18.85 -3.20
N GLU A 21 9.16 18.51 -1.94
CA GLU A 21 10.31 19.04 -1.21
C GLU A 21 11.40 17.98 -1.04
N ILE A 22 12.62 18.47 -0.82
CA ILE A 22 13.79 17.62 -0.54
C ILE A 22 13.63 16.99 0.84
N ASN A 23 13.93 15.71 0.92
CA ASN A 23 13.88 14.92 2.15
C ASN A 23 14.98 15.29 3.15
N SER A 24 14.88 16.47 3.77
CA SER A 24 15.90 16.98 4.70
C SER A 24 16.00 16.20 6.02
N ASP A 25 15.01 15.36 6.34
CA ASP A 25 14.95 14.56 7.57
C ASP A 25 14.42 13.15 7.26
N PRO A 26 15.30 12.23 6.79
CA PRO A 26 14.94 10.87 6.42
C PRO A 26 14.33 10.10 7.59
N ARG A 27 13.05 9.75 7.45
CA ARG A 27 12.26 9.04 8.46
C ARG A 27 11.34 8.04 7.80
N GLY A 28 11.11 6.90 8.43
CA GLY A 28 10.22 5.89 7.89
C GLY A 28 10.31 4.58 8.66
N THR A 29 9.30 3.73 8.54
CA THR A 29 9.35 2.39 9.13
C THR A 29 10.09 1.46 8.17
N PRO A 30 11.19 0.81 8.60
CA PRO A 30 11.95 -0.13 7.77
C PRO A 30 11.04 -1.19 7.12
N GLY A 31 11.26 -1.42 5.82
CA GLY A 31 10.46 -2.34 5.01
C GLY A 31 9.16 -1.76 4.45
N TYR A 32 8.60 -0.72 5.07
CA TYR A 32 7.41 -0.03 4.55
C TYR A 32 7.78 1.23 3.77
N ALA A 33 8.75 2.00 4.25
CA ALA A 33 9.20 3.19 3.56
C ALA A 33 10.00 2.82 2.30
N PRO A 34 9.80 3.55 1.18
CA PRO A 34 10.54 3.31 -0.04
C PRO A 34 12.01 3.78 0.10
N PRO A 35 12.93 3.31 -0.76
CA PRO A 35 14.36 3.64 -0.68
C PRO A 35 14.63 5.15 -0.75
N GLU A 36 13.90 5.90 -1.58
CA GLU A 36 14.10 7.35 -1.72
C GLU A 36 13.77 8.13 -0.44
N GLN A 37 12.98 7.56 0.49
CA GLN A 37 12.69 8.17 1.78
C GLN A 37 13.88 8.08 2.76
N TYR A 38 14.91 7.30 2.44
CA TYR A 38 16.18 7.24 3.15
C TYR A 38 17.27 8.11 2.51
N ASP A 39 17.03 8.65 1.31
CA ASP A 39 17.94 9.56 0.63
C ASP A 39 17.60 11.01 0.99
N ASN A 40 18.56 11.73 1.58
CA ASN A 40 18.37 13.11 2.01
C ASN A 40 18.40 14.16 0.88
N LYS A 41 18.64 13.72 -0.36
CA LYS A 41 18.60 14.54 -1.57
C LYS A 41 17.40 14.23 -2.46
N ALA A 42 16.64 13.19 -2.14
CA ALA A 42 15.49 12.81 -2.93
C ALA A 42 14.36 13.84 -2.80
N LEU A 43 13.69 14.08 -3.93
CA LEU A 43 12.45 14.84 -3.99
C LEU A 43 11.29 13.89 -3.66
N LEU A 44 10.62 14.10 -2.53
CA LEU A 44 9.51 13.23 -2.15
C LEU A 44 8.24 13.61 -2.91
N THR A 45 7.58 12.60 -3.47
CA THR A 45 6.33 12.73 -4.21
C THR A 45 5.27 11.80 -3.59
N PRO A 46 3.98 11.90 -3.94
CA PRO A 46 2.96 10.97 -3.43
C PRO A 46 3.23 9.49 -3.72
N GLN A 47 4.18 9.18 -4.60
CA GLN A 47 4.61 7.82 -4.91
C GLN A 47 5.22 7.11 -3.69
N VAL A 48 5.67 7.83 -2.66
CA VAL A 48 6.16 7.21 -1.41
C VAL A 48 5.05 6.49 -0.65
N ASP A 49 3.83 7.06 -0.70
CA ASP A 49 2.65 6.45 -0.10
C ASP A 49 2.15 5.26 -0.93
N VAL A 50 2.29 5.31 -2.26
CA VAL A 50 1.97 4.19 -3.16
C VAL A 50 2.83 2.97 -2.83
N PHE A 51 4.14 3.17 -2.65
CA PHE A 51 5.05 2.11 -2.22
C PHE A 51 4.66 1.54 -0.86
N SER A 52 4.46 2.41 0.12
CA SER A 52 4.09 2.01 1.49
C SER A 52 2.78 1.21 1.51
N LEU A 53 1.80 1.61 0.69
CA LEU A 53 0.54 0.88 0.51
C LEU A 53 0.76 -0.47 -0.19
N GLY A 54 1.67 -0.56 -1.16
CA GLY A 54 2.01 -1.81 -1.84
C GLY A 54 2.61 -2.83 -0.86
N THR A 55 3.55 -2.38 -0.03
CA THR A 55 4.10 -3.20 1.06
C THR A 55 3.00 -3.64 2.02
N MET A 56 2.06 -2.75 2.38
CA MET A 56 0.92 -3.09 3.23
C MET A 56 0.02 -4.18 2.61
N LEU A 57 -0.21 -4.17 1.29
CA LEU A 57 -0.97 -5.22 0.60
C LEU A 57 -0.29 -6.60 0.76
N PHE A 58 1.03 -6.67 0.65
CA PHE A 58 1.78 -7.90 0.86
C PHE A 58 1.74 -8.36 2.34
N ALA A 59 1.90 -7.43 3.27
CA ALA A 59 1.78 -7.71 4.69
C ALA A 59 0.39 -8.29 5.05
N MET A 60 -0.69 -7.75 4.47
CA MET A 60 -2.05 -8.21 4.74
C MET A 60 -2.35 -9.64 4.27
N VAL A 61 -1.65 -10.13 3.24
CA VAL A 61 -1.79 -11.53 2.80
C VAL A 61 -0.84 -12.49 3.51
N GLY A 62 -0.14 -12.01 4.54
CA GLY A 62 0.78 -12.81 5.34
C GLY A 62 2.08 -13.17 4.62
N ALA A 63 2.49 -12.37 3.64
CA ALA A 63 3.76 -12.54 2.96
C ALA A 63 4.91 -11.88 3.74
N GLU A 64 6.14 -12.29 3.44
CA GLU A 64 7.32 -11.49 3.72
C GLU A 64 7.17 -10.10 3.06
N LEU A 65 7.83 -9.08 3.61
CA LEU A 65 7.81 -7.77 2.99
C LEU A 65 8.69 -7.78 1.72
N PRO A 66 8.33 -7.00 0.68
CA PRO A 66 9.21 -6.76 -0.45
C PRO A 66 10.61 -6.36 -0.01
N TYR A 67 11.63 -6.88 -0.71
CA TYR A 67 13.04 -6.58 -0.48
C TYR A 67 13.56 -7.00 0.91
N SER A 68 12.82 -7.81 1.66
CA SER A 68 13.30 -8.39 2.91
C SER A 68 14.41 -9.42 2.68
N GLY A 69 15.36 -9.49 3.62
CA GLY A 69 16.49 -10.43 3.55
C GLY A 69 17.62 -10.03 2.60
N LEU A 70 17.61 -8.80 2.06
CA LEU A 70 18.74 -8.26 1.30
C LEU A 70 19.86 -7.79 2.22
N GLU A 71 21.11 -7.99 1.78
CA GLU A 71 22.30 -7.50 2.50
C GLU A 71 22.60 -6.01 2.24
N GLY A 72 21.89 -5.37 1.31
CA GLY A 72 22.08 -3.98 0.92
C GLY A 72 20.82 -3.33 0.35
N PRO A 73 20.88 -2.03 -0.01
CA PRO A 73 19.75 -1.31 -0.58
C PRO A 73 19.38 -1.91 -1.95
N PRO A 74 18.08 -2.09 -2.25
CA PRO A 74 17.65 -2.58 -3.55
C PRO A 74 17.88 -1.54 -4.66
N ASP A 75 18.13 -2.02 -5.87
CA ASP A 75 18.17 -1.21 -7.09
C ASP A 75 16.99 -1.56 -8.04
N ALA A 76 16.88 -0.84 -9.16
CA ALA A 76 15.81 -1.02 -10.14
C ALA A 76 15.75 -2.43 -10.76
N THR A 77 16.81 -3.23 -10.67
CA THR A 77 16.86 -4.61 -11.18
C THR A 77 16.60 -5.65 -10.11
N THR A 78 16.59 -5.23 -8.84
CA THR A 78 16.40 -6.11 -7.69
C THR A 78 14.94 -6.59 -7.66
N PRO A 79 14.68 -7.91 -7.69
CA PRO A 79 13.32 -8.40 -7.57
C PRO A 79 12.75 -8.13 -6.17
N ALA A 80 11.48 -7.72 -6.11
CA ALA A 80 10.77 -7.51 -4.83
C ALA A 80 10.78 -8.76 -3.93
N PHE A 81 10.80 -9.97 -4.50
CA PHE A 81 10.89 -11.23 -3.76
C PHE A 81 11.99 -12.11 -4.37
N PRO A 82 13.27 -11.93 -3.97
CA PRO A 82 14.40 -12.68 -4.53
C PRO A 82 14.28 -14.19 -4.32
N ASN A 83 13.69 -14.58 -3.18
CA ASN A 83 13.46 -15.99 -2.81
C ASN A 83 12.07 -16.52 -3.22
N GLY A 84 11.36 -15.75 -4.06
CA GLY A 84 10.00 -16.03 -4.52
C GLY A 84 8.92 -15.58 -3.53
N PHE A 85 7.75 -15.24 -4.07
CA PHE A 85 6.58 -14.85 -3.27
C PHE A 85 5.85 -16.08 -2.72
N ARG A 86 5.66 -16.15 -1.40
CA ARG A 86 5.10 -17.32 -0.68
C ARG A 86 3.79 -17.01 0.04
N ALA A 87 2.80 -16.50 -0.67
CA ALA A 87 1.44 -16.33 -0.14
C ALA A 87 0.37 -16.48 -1.24
N HIS A 88 -0.89 -16.59 -0.84
CA HIS A 88 -2.00 -16.66 -1.77
C HIS A 88 -2.53 -15.26 -2.09
N MET A 89 -2.33 -14.82 -3.32
CA MET A 89 -2.84 -13.56 -3.87
C MET A 89 -3.24 -13.81 -5.33
N SER A 90 -4.32 -13.18 -5.82
CA SER A 90 -4.67 -13.29 -7.22
C SER A 90 -3.58 -12.66 -8.09
N ASN A 91 -3.28 -13.24 -9.25
CA ASN A 91 -2.24 -12.73 -10.16
C ASN A 91 -2.46 -11.24 -10.48
N THR A 92 -3.72 -10.85 -10.70
CA THR A 92 -4.16 -9.48 -10.94
C THR A 92 -3.75 -8.53 -9.81
N LEU A 93 -4.06 -8.87 -8.55
CA LEU A 93 -3.68 -8.04 -7.39
C LEU A 93 -2.17 -8.08 -7.12
N GLN A 94 -1.52 -9.22 -7.37
CA GLN A 94 -0.09 -9.38 -7.21
C GLN A 94 0.68 -8.49 -8.20
N SER A 95 0.29 -8.49 -9.48
CA SER A 95 0.93 -7.63 -10.48
C SER A 95 0.79 -6.15 -10.14
N LEU A 96 -0.37 -5.72 -9.64
CA LEU A 96 -0.56 -4.36 -9.15
C LEU A 96 0.34 -4.07 -7.95
N ALA A 97 0.33 -4.92 -6.94
CA ALA A 97 1.12 -4.72 -5.72
C ALA A 97 2.63 -4.71 -6.01
N LEU A 98 3.11 -5.53 -6.95
CA LEU A 98 4.49 -5.51 -7.44
C LEU A 98 4.83 -4.17 -8.11
N ALA A 99 3.96 -3.64 -8.96
CA ALA A 99 4.16 -2.32 -9.57
C ALA A 99 4.19 -1.19 -8.53
N MET A 100 3.35 -1.26 -7.50
CA MET A 100 3.33 -0.29 -6.41
C MET A 100 4.65 -0.24 -5.63
N VAL A 101 5.34 -1.37 -5.50
CA VAL A 101 6.63 -1.46 -4.78
C VAL A 101 7.84 -1.40 -5.70
N SER A 102 7.70 -0.87 -6.92
CA SER A 102 8.85 -0.63 -7.80
C SER A 102 9.86 0.32 -7.12
N ILE A 103 11.16 0.03 -7.30
CA ILE A 103 12.22 0.90 -6.78
C ILE A 103 12.18 2.26 -7.46
N ASP A 104 11.97 2.31 -8.78
CA ASP A 104 11.75 3.56 -9.50
C ASP A 104 10.33 4.11 -9.19
N PRO A 105 10.20 5.30 -8.58
CA PRO A 105 8.90 5.92 -8.33
C PRO A 105 8.08 6.18 -9.59
N GLY A 106 8.72 6.37 -10.75
CA GLY A 106 8.06 6.62 -12.03
C GLY A 106 7.35 5.39 -12.62
N GLU A 107 7.75 4.19 -12.20
CA GLU A 107 7.14 2.93 -12.62
C GLU A 107 5.94 2.52 -11.74
N ARG A 108 5.70 3.25 -10.64
CA ARG A 108 4.56 2.99 -9.75
C ARG A 108 3.30 3.65 -10.32
N PRO A 109 2.12 3.01 -10.22
CA PRO A 109 0.87 3.63 -10.66
C PRO A 109 0.54 4.85 -9.81
N ASP A 110 -0.04 5.90 -10.43
CA ASP A 110 -0.58 7.01 -9.66
C ASP A 110 -1.79 6.57 -8.81
N LEU A 111 -2.11 7.37 -7.79
CA LEU A 111 -3.22 7.07 -6.87
C LEU A 111 -4.59 7.01 -7.55
N ALA A 112 -4.81 7.76 -8.64
CA ALA A 112 -6.08 7.75 -9.34
C ALA A 112 -6.27 6.45 -10.13
N ALA A 113 -5.24 6.00 -10.85
CA ALA A 113 -5.17 4.73 -11.54
C ALA A 113 -5.37 3.57 -10.55
N LEU A 114 -4.66 3.62 -9.41
CA LEU A 114 -4.79 2.64 -8.33
C LEU A 114 -6.23 2.58 -7.81
N ARG A 115 -6.84 3.73 -7.52
CA ARG A 115 -8.23 3.81 -7.05
C ARG A 115 -9.20 3.22 -8.08
N ASN A 116 -9.01 3.55 -9.35
CA ASN A 116 -9.86 3.04 -10.44
C ASN A 116 -9.75 1.53 -10.60
N TYR A 117 -8.56 0.97 -10.40
CA TYR A 117 -8.32 -0.46 -10.45
C TYR A 117 -8.95 -1.23 -9.28
N LEU A 118 -8.84 -0.69 -8.05
CA LEU A 118 -9.33 -1.36 -6.85
C LEU A 118 -10.83 -1.17 -6.64
N ARG A 119 -11.42 -0.08 -7.11
CA ARG A 119 -12.84 0.25 -6.89
C ARG A 119 -13.81 -0.85 -7.33
N PRO A 120 -13.64 -1.55 -8.47
CA PRO A 120 -14.49 -2.68 -8.85
C PRO A 120 -14.46 -3.87 -7.89
N MET A 121 -13.44 -3.97 -7.03
CA MET A 121 -13.31 -5.04 -6.03
C MET A 121 -14.11 -4.77 -4.74
N LEU A 122 -14.68 -3.57 -4.60
CA LEU A 122 -15.50 -3.21 -3.44
C LEU A 122 -16.85 -3.93 -3.48
N PRO A 123 -17.44 -4.28 -2.32
CA PRO A 123 -18.77 -4.89 -2.30
C PRO A 123 -19.83 -3.96 -2.87
N THR A 124 -20.78 -4.55 -3.60
CA THR A 124 -21.96 -3.85 -4.09
C THR A 124 -23.00 -3.68 -2.97
N PRO A 125 -23.88 -2.66 -3.07
CA PRO A 125 -24.97 -2.49 -2.13
C PRO A 125 -25.83 -3.76 -2.02
N ARG A 126 -26.17 -4.15 -0.79
CA ARG A 126 -26.99 -5.34 -0.45
C ARG A 126 -26.34 -6.71 -0.73
N CYS A 127 -25.08 -6.77 -1.15
CA CYS A 127 -24.33 -8.03 -1.19
C CYS A 127 -24.21 -8.63 0.23
N PRO A 128 -24.26 -9.95 0.44
CA PRO A 128 -24.02 -10.54 1.76
C PRO A 128 -22.60 -10.22 2.28
N ALA A 129 -22.43 -10.20 3.60
CA ALA A 129 -21.10 -10.10 4.19
C ALA A 129 -20.31 -11.41 3.94
N SER A 130 -18.98 -11.28 3.80
CA SER A 130 -18.12 -12.46 3.75
C SER A 130 -18.25 -13.27 5.05
N PRO A 131 -18.26 -14.61 5.00
CA PRO A 131 -18.15 -15.44 6.21
C PRO A 131 -16.89 -15.12 7.04
N LYS A 132 -15.87 -14.54 6.42
CA LYS A 132 -14.60 -14.12 7.04
C LYS A 132 -14.58 -12.64 7.45
N ALA A 133 -15.73 -11.96 7.45
CA ALA A 133 -15.82 -10.57 7.87
C ALA A 133 -15.37 -10.37 9.32
N THR A 134 -14.56 -9.33 9.55
CA THR A 134 -14.15 -8.91 10.89
C THR A 134 -15.27 -8.19 11.64
N ARG A 135 -15.09 -7.94 12.94
CA ARG A 135 -16.00 -7.10 13.75
C ARG A 135 -15.18 -6.00 14.43
N PRO A 136 -15.32 -4.71 14.05
CA PRO A 136 -16.20 -4.20 12.99
C PRO A 136 -15.75 -4.66 11.58
N ASP A 137 -16.69 -4.65 10.63
CA ASP A 137 -16.42 -5.05 9.24
C ASP A 137 -16.16 -3.80 8.38
N PRO A 138 -14.94 -3.65 7.82
CA PRO A 138 -14.56 -2.46 7.05
C PRO A 138 -15.35 -2.29 5.75
N THR A 139 -16.02 -3.34 5.31
CA THR A 139 -16.79 -3.37 4.06
C THR A 139 -18.28 -3.08 4.26
N THR A 140 -18.75 -2.97 5.51
CA THR A 140 -20.15 -2.67 5.84
C THR A 140 -20.65 -1.35 5.25
N PRO A 141 -19.91 -0.23 5.30
CA PRO A 141 -20.38 1.02 4.72
C PRO A 141 -20.76 0.89 3.23
N TYR A 142 -19.99 0.13 2.45
CA TYR A 142 -20.23 -0.08 1.02
C TYR A 142 -21.52 -0.88 0.77
N ARG A 143 -21.75 -1.95 1.53
CA ARG A 143 -22.97 -2.77 1.41
C ARG A 143 -24.24 -2.01 1.81
N LEU A 144 -24.12 -1.11 2.78
CA LEU A 144 -25.23 -0.24 3.22
C LEU A 144 -25.50 0.92 2.24
N GLY A 145 -24.72 1.04 1.16
CA GLY A 145 -24.85 2.15 0.22
C GLY A 145 -24.51 3.49 0.85
N LEU A 146 -23.75 3.49 1.96
CA LEU A 146 -23.25 4.72 2.55
C LEU A 146 -22.17 5.25 1.62
N SER A 147 -22.45 6.38 0.97
CA SER A 147 -21.48 7.07 0.13
C SER A 147 -20.19 7.29 0.89
N LEU A 148 -19.06 6.93 0.27
CA LEU A 148 -17.79 7.51 0.67
C LEU A 148 -17.88 9.03 0.42
N PRO A 149 -17.42 9.89 1.35
CA PRO A 149 -17.23 11.30 1.06
C PRO A 149 -16.27 11.50 -0.12
#